data_AF-A0A533HW82-F1
#
_entry.id   AF-A0A533HW82-F1
#
_cell.length_a   1.000
_cell.length_b   1.000
_cell.length_c   1.000
_cell.angle_alpha   90.00
_cell.angle_beta   90.00
_cell.angle_gamma   90.00
#
_symmetry.space_group_name_H-M   'P 1'
#
loop_
_entity.id
_entity.type
_entity.pdbx_description
1 polymer ?
#
loop_
_entity_poly.entity_id
_entity_poly.type
_entity_poly.pdbx_seq_one_letter_code
_entity_poly.pdbx_strand_id
1 'polypeptide(L)' 'MTTLLPTTTAGSLPKPSWLAQPETLWSPWKLEGEELVAGKQDALRLAVDDQRQ' A
#
# COMPACT_ATOMS: atom_id res chain seq x y z
N MET A 1 -0.62 27.75 0.16
CA MET A 1 -2.02 27.77 -0.34
C MET A 1 -2.88 27.02 0.66
N THR A 2 -4.03 27.56 1.05
CA THR A 2 -5.00 26.87 1.90
C THR A 2 -5.94 26.06 1.02
N THR A 3 -5.97 24.74 1.17
CA THR A 3 -6.86 23.85 0.40
C THR A 3 -8.28 23.95 0.98
N LEU A 4 -9.25 24.37 0.17
CA LEU A 4 -10.63 24.63 0.60
C LEU A 4 -11.34 23.37 1.10
N LEU A 5 -10.99 22.20 0.56
CA LEU A 5 -11.53 20.89 0.93
C LEU A 5 -10.38 19.87 0.94
N PRO A 6 -9.63 19.72 2.05
CA PRO A 6 -8.58 18.73 2.12
C PRO A 6 -9.19 17.32 2.05
N THR A 7 -8.71 16.51 1.12
CA THR A 7 -9.14 15.11 0.96
C THR A 7 -8.23 14.18 1.76
N THR A 8 -8.80 13.07 2.22
CA THR A 8 -8.06 11.96 2.83
C THR A 8 -8.82 10.66 2.60
N THR A 9 -8.14 9.52 2.70
CA THR A 9 -8.76 8.19 2.66
C THR A 9 -9.04 7.67 4.06
N ALA A 10 -9.85 6.62 4.16
CA ALA A 10 -10.16 5.95 5.43
C ALA A 10 -9.00 5.07 5.95
N GLY A 11 -7.97 4.80 5.13
CA GLY A 11 -6.84 3.97 5.53
C GLY A 11 -6.30 3.10 4.39
N SER A 12 -6.50 1.78 4.50
CA SER A 12 -5.80 0.78 3.69
C SER A 12 -6.00 0.96 2.19
N LEU A 13 -4.92 0.73 1.44
CA LEU A 13 -4.91 0.63 -0.02
C LEU A 13 -4.57 -0.81 -0.48
N PRO A 14 -4.89 -1.19 -1.72
CA PRO A 14 -4.56 -2.50 -2.26
C PRO A 14 -3.06 -2.78 -2.19
N LYS A 15 -2.69 -3.99 -1.74
CA LYS A 15 -1.30 -4.44 -1.79
C LYS A 15 -0.97 -4.88 -3.22
N PRO A 16 0.27 -4.67 -3.70
CA PRO A 16 0.71 -5.23 -4.97
C PRO A 16 0.54 -6.76 -5.00
N SER A 17 0.18 -7.30 -6.18
CA SER A 17 -0.12 -8.72 -6.34
C SER A 17 1.06 -9.65 -6.06
N TRP A 18 2.29 -9.14 -6.11
CA TRP A 18 3.51 -9.86 -5.73
C TRP A 18 3.70 -9.95 -4.21
N LEU A 19 3.02 -9.12 -3.42
CA LEU A 19 3.17 -9.07 -1.96
C LEU A 19 2.06 -9.82 -1.21
N ALA A 20 0.83 -9.80 -1.73
CA ALA A 20 -0.34 -10.49 -1.18
C ALA A 20 -1.38 -10.82 -2.27
N GLN A 21 -2.33 -11.71 -1.98
CA GLN A 21 -3.45 -11.97 -2.89
C GLN A 21 -4.39 -10.75 -2.98
N PRO A 22 -4.73 -10.28 -4.19
CA PRO A 22 -5.69 -9.18 -4.36
C PRO A 22 -7.08 -9.49 -3.78
N GLU A 23 -7.82 -8.44 -3.46
CA GLU A 23 -9.26 -8.49 -3.12
C GLU A 23 -9.63 -9.48 -1.99
N THR A 24 -8.67 -9.78 -1.11
CA THR A 24 -8.84 -10.78 -0.05
C THR A 24 -8.53 -10.15 1.31
N LEU A 25 -9.50 -10.19 2.22
CA LEU A 25 -9.28 -9.81 3.62
C LEU A 25 -8.36 -10.82 4.29
N TRP A 26 -7.48 -10.33 5.17
CA TRP A 26 -6.47 -11.13 5.87
C TRP A 26 -5.61 -12.01 4.93
N SER A 27 -5.35 -11.54 3.71
CA SER A 27 -4.46 -12.24 2.78
C SER A 27 -3.08 -12.47 3.40
N PRO A 28 -2.54 -13.71 3.34
CA PRO A 28 -1.20 -13.99 3.82
C PRO A 28 -0.16 -13.25 2.97
N TRP A 29 0.98 -12.94 3.58
CA TRP A 29 2.12 -12.41 2.85
C TRP A 29 2.69 -13.49 1.94
N LYS A 30 3.07 -13.11 0.71
CA LYS A 30 3.77 -14.00 -0.24
C LYS A 30 5.28 -14.06 0.00
N LEU A 31 5.82 -13.04 0.67
CA LEU A 31 7.24 -12.93 1.02
C LEU A 31 7.43 -13.16 2.51
N GLU A 32 8.65 -13.53 2.90
CA GLU A 32 9.05 -13.79 4.29
C GLU A 32 10.41 -13.13 4.61
N GLY A 33 10.75 -13.06 5.90
CA GLY A 33 12.05 -12.54 6.35
C GLY A 33 12.35 -11.12 5.86
N GLU A 34 13.61 -10.89 5.45
CA GLU A 34 14.09 -9.60 4.95
C GLU A 34 13.40 -9.17 3.64
N GLU A 35 13.05 -10.12 2.77
CA GLU A 35 12.32 -9.82 1.54
C GLU A 35 10.93 -9.24 1.84
N LEU A 36 10.26 -9.73 2.89
CA LEU A 36 8.99 -9.16 3.34
C LEU A 36 9.16 -7.73 3.84
N VAL A 37 10.26 -7.45 4.56
CA VAL A 37 10.55 -6.10 5.07
C VAL A 37 10.79 -5.14 3.91
N ALA A 38 11.65 -5.50 2.96
CA ALA A 38 11.92 -4.72 1.77
C ALA A 38 10.65 -4.53 0.92
N GLY A 39 9.90 -5.61 0.67
CA GLY A 39 8.67 -5.59 -0.10
C GLY A 39 7.58 -4.70 0.52
N LYS A 40 7.46 -4.65 1.84
CA LYS A 40 6.56 -3.71 2.52
C LYS A 40 6.96 -2.26 2.28
N GLN A 41 8.26 -1.95 2.29
CA GLN A 41 8.73 -0.59 2.00
C GLN A 41 8.48 -0.20 0.55
N ASP A 42 8.71 -1.11 -0.40
CA ASP A 42 8.45 -0.86 -1.82
C ASP A 42 6.96 -0.66 -2.09
N ALA A 43 6.09 -1.50 -1.51
CA ALA A 43 4.64 -1.33 -1.62
C ALA A 43 4.17 0.00 -1.01
N LEU A 44 4.80 0.47 0.08
CA LEU A 44 4.48 1.78 0.66
C LEU A 44 4.85 2.93 -0.29
N ARG A 45 6.02 2.87 -0.95
CA ARG A 45 6.43 3.89 -1.92
C ARG A 45 5.43 3.99 -3.07
N LEU A 46 5.01 2.85 -3.63
CA LEU A 46 4.00 2.79 -4.68
C LEU A 46 2.67 3.41 -4.21
N ALA A 47 2.17 3.01 -3.03
CA ALA A 47 0.91 3.52 -2.50
C ALA A 47 0.93 5.04 -2.20
N VAL A 48 2.09 5.60 -1.87
CA VAL A 48 2.26 7.06 -1.71
C VAL A 48 2.25 7.74 -3.07
N ASP A 49 2.93 7.19 -4.06
CA ASP A 49 2.93 7.74 -5.43
C ASP A 49 1.53 7.73 -6.03
N ASP A 50 0.78 6.63 -5.89
CA ASP A 50 -0.60 6.51 -6.36
C ASP A 50 -1.55 7.55 -5.74
N GLN A 51 -1.31 7.97 -4.48
CA GLN A 51 -2.12 9.00 -3.81
C GLN A 51 -1.77 10.44 -4.23
N ARG A 52 -0.64 10.65 -4.91
CA ARG A 52 -0.17 11.98 -5.34
C ARG A 52 -0.51 12.28 -6.80
N GLN A 53 -0.91 11.27 -7.57
CA GLN A 53 -1.40 11.41 -8.94
C GLN A 53 -2.82 11.99 -8.97
#